data_AF-A0A843SKI1-F1
#
_entry.id   AF-A0A843SKI1-F1
#
_cell.length_a   1.000
_cell.length_b   1.000
_cell.length_c   1.000
_cell.angle_alpha   90.00
_cell.angle_beta   90.00
_cell.angle_gamma   90.00
#
_symmetry.space_group_name_H-M   'P 1'
#
loop_
_entity.id
_entity.type
_entity.pdbx_description
1 polymer ?
#
loop_
_entity_poly.entity_id
_entity_poly.type
_entity_poly.pdbx_seq_one_letter_code
_entity_poly.pdbx_strand_id
1 'polypeptide(L)'
;MSQGAADQAALLVQHAVAPAARTQYEAWVANVTLECQRYTGFQGVAVMRPKGRDTTYTLLVHFDTHAQLQDWVGSERRRQLVEELRPLLLREERVRAGMGLWFTPAYTGPQAKPYKQFLLTLSAIYPLTQMVPAVLRMLTGSWGLPSALVQLSASALTVWLMVYVIMPRYVKAVSSWLTR
;
A
#
# COMPACT_ATOMS: atom_id res chain seq x y z
N MET A 1 3.22 11.03 29.13
CA MET A 1 3.46 11.99 28.03
C MET A 1 3.55 11.18 26.74
N SER A 2 2.42 11.00 26.05
CA SER A 2 2.35 10.28 24.76
C SER A 2 0.97 10.53 24.11
N GLN A 3 0.69 11.81 23.84
CA GLN A 3 -0.40 12.26 22.96
C GLN A 3 0.24 13.18 21.91
N GLY A 4 0.84 12.59 20.87
CA GLY A 4 1.47 13.34 19.78
C GLY A 4 1.30 12.72 18.39
N ALA A 5 0.72 11.51 18.30
CA ALA A 5 0.53 10.82 17.02
C ALA A 5 -0.88 10.98 16.42
N ALA A 6 -1.83 11.58 17.17
CA ALA A 6 -3.25 11.56 16.81
C ALA A 6 -3.68 12.69 15.85
N ASP A 7 -2.84 13.70 15.60
CA ASP A 7 -3.16 14.83 14.71
C ASP A 7 -2.19 14.98 13.52
N GLN A 8 -1.22 14.06 13.39
CA GLN A 8 -0.25 14.10 12.31
C GLN A 8 -0.93 13.86 10.96
N ALA A 9 -0.74 14.80 10.03
CA ALA A 9 -1.35 14.78 8.73
C ALA A 9 -0.29 14.63 7.64
N ALA A 10 -0.59 13.77 6.66
CA ALA A 10 0.29 13.54 5.54
C ALA A 10 -0.47 13.76 4.22
N LEU A 11 0.28 14.18 3.22
CA LEU A 11 -0.20 14.41 1.86
C LEU A 11 0.61 13.56 0.89
N LEU A 12 -0.07 12.68 0.19
CA LEU A 12 0.50 11.87 -0.87
C LEU A 12 0.15 12.51 -2.21
N VAL A 13 1.18 12.87 -2.97
CA VAL A 13 1.05 13.47 -4.30
C VAL A 13 1.71 12.56 -5.32
N GLN A 14 0.98 12.18 -6.37
CA GLN A 14 1.52 11.38 -7.47
C GLN A 14 1.59 12.20 -8.75
N HIS A 15 2.77 12.21 -9.37
CA HIS A 15 3.07 12.93 -10.59
C HIS A 15 3.61 11.97 -11.64
N ALA A 16 2.93 11.85 -12.78
CA ALA A 16 3.47 11.14 -13.94
C ALA A 16 4.36 12.10 -14.74
N VAL A 17 5.66 11.86 -14.77
CA VAL A 17 6.65 12.79 -15.34
C VAL A 17 7.32 12.17 -16.56
N ALA A 18 7.48 12.96 -17.63
CA ALA A 18 8.18 12.51 -18.83
C ALA A 18 9.63 12.12 -18.51
N PRO A 19 10.18 11.01 -19.07
CA PRO A 19 11.57 10.63 -18.83
C PRO A 19 12.59 11.74 -19.12
N ALA A 20 12.34 12.55 -20.15
CA ALA A 20 13.17 13.70 -20.52
C ALA A 20 13.09 14.88 -19.53
N ALA A 21 12.00 15.00 -18.76
CA ALA A 21 11.78 16.06 -17.79
C ALA A 21 12.18 15.69 -16.35
N ARG A 22 12.74 14.49 -16.12
CA ARG A 22 13.08 13.98 -14.77
C ARG A 22 14.03 14.90 -14.01
N THR A 23 15.09 15.40 -14.65
CA THR A 23 16.06 16.29 -14.00
C THR A 23 15.43 17.61 -13.57
N GLN A 24 14.61 18.20 -14.45
CA GLN A 24 13.89 19.44 -14.16
C GLN A 24 12.86 19.24 -13.04
N TYR A 25 12.19 18.10 -13.03
CA TYR A 25 11.27 17.72 -11.98
C TYR A 25 11.96 17.53 -10.63
N GLU A 26 13.11 16.86 -10.57
CA GLU A 26 13.86 16.70 -9.31
C GLU A 26 14.34 18.05 -8.75
N ALA A 27 14.75 18.99 -9.61
CA ALA A 27 15.06 20.36 -9.21
C ALA A 27 13.83 21.09 -8.67
N TRP A 28 12.67 20.92 -9.31
CA TRP A 28 11.40 21.45 -8.81
C TRP A 28 11.04 20.87 -7.44
N VAL A 29 11.19 19.54 -7.23
CA VAL A 29 10.91 18.90 -5.93
C VAL A 29 11.84 19.45 -4.83
N ALA A 30 13.11 19.68 -5.14
CA ALA A 30 14.05 20.30 -4.20
C ALA A 30 13.59 21.72 -3.82
N ASN A 31 13.15 22.52 -4.80
CA ASN A 31 12.62 23.86 -4.55
C ASN A 31 11.35 23.84 -3.68
N VAL A 32 10.40 22.96 -4.01
CA VAL A 32 9.17 22.76 -3.22
C VAL A 32 9.52 22.38 -1.78
N THR A 33 10.51 21.51 -1.58
CA THR A 33 10.94 21.08 -0.25
C THR A 33 11.47 22.25 0.57
N LEU A 34 12.26 23.15 -0.03
CA LEU A 34 12.76 24.37 0.63
C LEU A 34 11.62 25.34 0.98
N GLU A 35 10.62 25.46 0.12
CA GLU A 35 9.43 26.28 0.39
C GLU A 35 8.58 25.68 1.52
N CYS A 36 8.40 24.36 1.56
CA CYS A 36 7.67 23.68 2.64
C CYS A 36 8.34 23.86 4.00
N GLN A 37 9.68 23.92 4.06
CA GLN A 37 10.42 24.18 5.30
C GLN A 37 10.09 25.54 5.95
N ARG A 38 9.54 26.49 5.18
CA ARG A 38 9.13 27.80 5.71
C ARG A 38 7.80 27.74 6.47
N TYR A 39 7.03 26.66 6.35
CA TYR A 39 5.74 26.51 7.02
C TYR A 39 5.92 25.83 8.39
N THR A 40 5.23 26.36 9.39
CA THR A 40 5.25 25.81 10.75
C THR A 40 4.65 24.40 10.77
N GLY A 41 5.34 23.47 11.45
CA GLY A 41 4.90 22.09 11.57
C GLY A 41 5.31 21.17 10.42
N PHE A 42 6.15 21.63 9.49
CA PHE A 42 6.74 20.76 8.47
C PHE A 42 7.68 19.71 9.11
N GLN A 43 7.37 18.43 8.90
CA GLN A 43 8.15 17.30 9.45
C GLN A 43 9.09 16.67 8.41
N GLY A 44 8.81 16.83 7.12
CA GLY A 44 9.68 16.34 6.05
C GLY A 44 8.94 15.90 4.78
N VAL A 45 9.72 15.69 3.71
CA VAL A 45 9.23 15.13 2.44
C VAL A 45 9.99 13.84 2.14
N ALA A 46 9.25 12.77 1.86
CA ALA A 46 9.80 11.55 1.30
C ALA A 46 9.48 11.48 -0.20
N VAL A 47 10.51 11.30 -1.03
CA VAL A 47 10.37 11.22 -2.48
C VAL A 47 10.66 9.79 -2.94
N MET A 48 9.64 9.12 -3.46
CA MET A 48 9.77 7.80 -4.06
C MET A 48 9.93 7.95 -5.58
N ARG A 49 11.12 7.63 -6.07
CA ARG A 49 11.44 7.64 -7.50
C ARG A 49 10.84 6.42 -8.21
N PRO A 50 10.31 6.57 -9.43
CA PRO A 50 9.84 5.43 -10.21
C PRO A 50 10.99 4.48 -10.54
N LYS A 51 10.74 3.17 -10.46
CA LYS A 51 11.71 2.13 -10.84
C LYS A 51 11.36 1.54 -12.21
N GLY A 52 12.37 1.34 -13.05
CA GLY A 52 12.22 0.69 -14.36
C GLY A 52 11.42 1.53 -15.36
N ARG A 53 10.35 0.94 -15.92
CA ARG A 53 9.48 1.56 -16.94
C ARG A 53 8.40 2.49 -16.39
N ASP A 54 8.27 2.60 -15.06
CA ASP A 54 7.32 3.53 -14.46
C ASP A 54 7.79 4.98 -14.65
N THR A 55 6.84 5.90 -14.76
CA THR A 55 7.03 7.34 -14.88
C THR A 55 6.44 8.11 -13.70
N THR A 56 5.86 7.39 -12.73
CA THR A 56 5.15 7.97 -11.60
C THR A 56 6.08 8.25 -10.42
N TYR A 57 6.29 9.52 -10.11
CA TYR A 57 6.89 9.96 -8.85
C TYR A 57 5.81 10.02 -7.77
N THR A 58 6.14 9.55 -6.57
CA THR A 58 5.27 9.74 -5.40
C THR A 58 5.98 10.57 -4.34
N LEU A 59 5.38 11.69 -3.97
CA LEU A 59 5.83 12.57 -2.90
C LEU A 59 4.93 12.36 -1.70
N LEU A 60 5.54 12.23 -0.53
CA LEU A 60 4.84 12.16 0.74
C LEU A 60 5.31 13.32 1.61
N VAL A 61 4.44 14.30 1.82
CA VAL A 61 4.71 15.52 2.60
C VAL A 61 4.06 15.36 3.97
N HIS A 62 4.82 15.61 5.03
CA HIS A 62 4.37 15.41 6.41
C HIS A 62 4.29 16.72 7.18
N PHE A 63 3.20 16.88 7.92
CA PHE A 63 2.96 17.98 8.85
C PHE A 63 2.56 17.47 10.23
N ASP A 64 2.85 18.27 11.24
CA ASP A 64 2.58 17.97 12.64
C ASP A 64 1.08 17.94 12.97
N THR A 65 0.30 18.81 12.32
CA THR A 65 -1.15 18.91 12.51
C THR A 65 -1.91 18.97 11.18
N HIS A 66 -3.18 18.57 11.19
CA HIS A 66 -4.04 18.66 10.01
C HIS A 66 -4.28 20.11 9.55
N ALA A 67 -4.40 21.05 10.49
CA ALA A 67 -4.60 22.47 10.18
C ALA A 67 -3.44 23.05 9.37
N GLN A 68 -2.20 22.80 9.80
CA GLN A 68 -0.99 23.25 9.09
C GLN A 68 -0.86 22.64 7.69
N LEU A 69 -1.28 21.37 7.53
CA LEU A 69 -1.32 20.75 6.20
C LEU A 69 -2.33 21.47 5.29
N GLN A 70 -3.53 21.77 5.80
CA GLN A 70 -4.57 22.45 5.02
C GLN A 70 -4.15 23.86 4.64
N ASP A 71 -3.48 24.59 5.53
CA ASP A 71 -2.94 25.92 5.25
C ASP A 71 -1.92 25.88 4.11
N TRP A 72 -1.03 24.89 4.10
CA TRP A 72 -0.07 24.70 3.01
C TRP A 72 -0.77 24.30 1.70
N VAL A 73 -1.71 23.35 1.73
CA VAL A 73 -2.48 22.90 0.55
C VAL A 73 -3.30 24.05 -0.04
N GLY A 74 -3.89 24.89 0.81
CA GLY A 74 -4.70 26.05 0.42
C GLY A 74 -3.90 27.27 -0.02
N SER A 75 -2.59 27.30 0.24
CA SER A 75 -1.72 28.45 -0.03
C SER A 75 -1.64 28.81 -1.51
N GLU A 76 -1.53 30.11 -1.82
CA GLU A 76 -1.24 30.59 -3.18
C GLU A 76 0.09 30.06 -3.70
N ARG A 77 1.05 29.82 -2.79
CA ARG A 77 2.37 29.27 -3.14
C ARG A 77 2.25 27.87 -3.73
N ARG A 78 1.42 26.99 -3.14
CA ARG A 78 1.15 25.67 -3.72
C ARG A 78 0.54 25.78 -5.12
N ARG A 79 -0.37 26.73 -5.33
CA ARG A 79 -0.97 26.95 -6.67
C ARG A 79 0.09 27.35 -7.70
N GLN A 80 0.99 28.27 -7.36
CA GLN A 80 2.11 28.66 -8.23
C GLN A 80 3.03 27.49 -8.56
N LEU A 81 3.40 26.69 -7.55
CA LEU A 81 4.27 25.52 -7.75
C LEU A 81 3.63 24.48 -8.67
N VAL A 82 2.31 24.28 -8.58
CA VAL A 82 1.57 23.37 -9.47
C VAL A 82 1.45 23.91 -10.89
N GLU A 83 1.30 25.23 -11.07
CA GLU A 83 1.35 25.87 -12.39
C GLU A 83 2.73 25.67 -13.05
N GLU A 84 3.82 25.88 -12.31
CA GLU A 84 5.20 25.63 -12.79
C GLU A 84 5.42 24.16 -13.18
N LEU A 85 4.75 23.24 -12.47
CA LEU A 85 4.87 21.80 -12.70
C LEU A 85 4.06 21.31 -13.90
N ARG A 86 2.91 21.92 -14.18
CA ARG A 86 1.97 21.52 -15.24
C ARG A 86 2.62 21.17 -16.59
N PRO A 87 3.57 21.95 -17.14
CA PRO A 87 4.22 21.61 -18.41
C PRO A 87 5.11 20.35 -18.37
N LEU A 88 5.51 19.90 -17.18
CA LEU A 88 6.38 18.73 -16.98
C LEU A 88 5.61 17.42 -16.77
N LEU A 89 4.30 17.51 -16.54
CA LEU A 89 3.43 16.37 -16.24
C LEU A 89 2.88 15.73 -17.52
N LEU A 90 2.95 14.40 -17.58
CA LEU A 90 2.30 13.58 -18.60
C LEU A 90 0.79 13.39 -18.35
N ARG A 91 0.35 13.52 -17.08
CA ARG A 91 -1.04 13.40 -16.64
C ARG A 91 -1.31 14.34 -15.47
N GLU A 92 -2.57 14.68 -15.28
CA GLU A 92 -3.02 15.47 -14.13
C GLU A 92 -2.55 14.88 -12.79
N GLU A 93 -2.19 15.78 -11.88
CA GLU A 93 -1.74 15.48 -10.52
C GLU A 93 -2.81 14.69 -9.75
N ARG A 94 -2.40 13.59 -9.12
CA ARG A 94 -3.27 12.85 -8.21
C ARG A 94 -2.87 13.15 -6.77
N VAL A 95 -3.68 13.96 -6.10
CA VAL A 95 -3.50 14.33 -4.69
C VAL A 95 -4.39 13.46 -3.81
N ARG A 96 -3.83 12.88 -2.76
CA ARG A 96 -4.56 12.23 -1.67
C ARG A 96 -4.08 12.79 -0.34
N ALA A 97 -4.95 13.51 0.36
CA ALA A 97 -4.72 13.93 1.74
C ALA A 97 -5.39 12.92 2.68
N GLY A 98 -4.73 12.56 3.78
CA GLY A 98 -5.30 11.60 4.73
C GLY A 98 -4.53 11.51 6.04
N MET A 99 -5.27 11.47 7.15
CA MET A 99 -4.76 11.09 8.46
C MET A 99 -4.33 9.61 8.39
N GLY A 100 -3.03 9.30 8.48
CA GLY A 100 -2.53 7.92 8.45
C GLY A 100 -1.88 7.43 7.13
N LEU A 101 -1.61 8.31 6.16
CA LEU A 101 -0.83 7.93 4.96
C LEU A 101 0.62 7.49 5.26
N TRP A 102 1.09 7.62 6.51
CA TRP A 102 2.37 7.10 6.99
C TRP A 102 2.50 5.57 6.80
N PHE A 103 1.38 4.82 6.78
CA PHE A 103 1.39 3.35 6.77
C PHE A 103 0.87 2.72 5.47
N THR A 104 0.53 3.51 4.46
CA THR A 104 0.17 2.96 3.14
C THR A 104 1.34 3.18 2.18
N PRO A 105 2.17 2.15 1.91
CA PRO A 105 3.11 2.26 0.80
C PRO A 105 2.30 2.62 -0.45
N ALA A 106 2.86 3.49 -1.28
CA ALA A 106 2.28 3.90 -2.56
C ALA A 106 2.25 2.71 -3.54
N TYR A 107 1.46 1.69 -3.22
CA TYR A 107 1.24 0.54 -4.07
C TYR A 107 0.24 0.99 -5.14
N THR A 108 0.77 1.41 -6.29
CA THR A 108 0.04 1.71 -7.52
C THR A 108 -0.41 0.47 -8.27
N GLY A 109 -0.59 -0.66 -7.57
CA GLY A 109 -1.32 -1.81 -8.10
C GLY A 109 -2.83 -1.58 -7.99
N PRO A 110 -3.65 -2.16 -8.88
CA PRO A 110 -5.10 -2.12 -8.72
C PRO A 110 -5.48 -2.69 -7.35
N GLN A 111 -5.95 -1.81 -6.47
CA GLN A 111 -6.38 -2.18 -5.12
C GLN A 111 -7.55 -3.15 -5.27
N ALA A 112 -7.35 -4.39 -4.81
CA ALA A 112 -8.41 -5.40 -4.85
C ALA A 112 -9.61 -4.85 -4.09
N LYS A 113 -10.77 -4.77 -4.76
CA LYS A 113 -12.01 -4.29 -4.13
C LYS A 113 -12.27 -5.10 -2.85
N PRO A 114 -12.73 -4.49 -1.74
CA PRO A 114 -12.82 -5.15 -0.44
C PRO A 114 -13.66 -6.44 -0.46
N TYR A 115 -14.72 -6.50 -1.28
CA TYR A 115 -15.51 -7.72 -1.46
C TYR A 115 -14.74 -8.86 -2.17
N LYS A 116 -13.81 -8.52 -3.08
CA LYS A 116 -12.94 -9.51 -3.75
C LYS A 116 -11.95 -10.10 -2.75
N GLN A 117 -11.41 -9.27 -1.85
CA GLN A 117 -10.53 -9.72 -0.78
C GLN A 117 -11.28 -10.63 0.21
N PHE A 118 -12.51 -10.29 0.60
CA PHE A 118 -13.34 -11.12 1.47
C PHE A 118 -13.66 -12.48 0.85
N LEU A 119 -14.18 -12.50 -0.39
CA LEU A 119 -14.49 -13.75 -1.09
C LEU A 119 -13.24 -14.62 -1.30
N LEU A 120 -12.09 -13.99 -1.54
CA LEU A 120 -10.83 -14.68 -1.69
C LEU A 120 -10.39 -15.35 -0.40
N THR A 121 -10.42 -14.64 0.73
CA THR A 121 -10.09 -15.22 2.04
C THR A 121 -11.07 -16.32 2.42
N LEU A 122 -12.35 -16.13 2.13
CA LEU A 122 -13.40 -17.11 2.41
C LEU A 122 -13.19 -18.39 1.60
N SER A 123 -12.93 -18.26 0.29
CA SER A 123 -12.70 -19.39 -0.62
C SER A 123 -11.37 -20.11 -0.37
N ALA A 124 -10.34 -19.44 0.15
CA ALA A 124 -9.06 -20.09 0.47
C ALA A 124 -9.08 -20.81 1.83
N ILE A 125 -9.64 -20.17 2.86
CA ILE A 125 -9.58 -20.68 4.24
C ILE A 125 -10.62 -21.78 4.45
N TYR A 126 -11.85 -21.59 3.96
CA TYR A 126 -12.97 -22.50 4.23
C TYR A 126 -12.77 -23.94 3.73
N PRO A 127 -12.48 -24.19 2.43
CA PRO A 127 -12.32 -25.57 1.95
C PRO A 127 -11.06 -26.21 2.53
N LEU A 128 -10.00 -25.44 2.80
CA LEU A 128 -8.77 -25.96 3.36
C LEU A 128 -8.97 -26.44 4.80
N THR A 129 -9.69 -25.66 5.61
CA THR A 129 -10.01 -26.00 7.01
C THR A 129 -10.89 -27.24 7.11
N GLN A 130 -11.71 -27.53 6.10
CA GLN A 130 -12.57 -28.71 6.08
C GLN A 130 -11.91 -29.93 5.42
N MET A 131 -11.20 -29.76 4.30
CA MET A 131 -10.60 -30.88 3.57
C MET A 131 -9.44 -31.53 4.33
N VAL A 132 -8.53 -30.73 4.92
CA VAL A 132 -7.31 -31.29 5.52
C VAL A 132 -7.64 -32.22 6.70
N PRO A 133 -8.49 -31.83 7.67
CA PRO A 133 -8.87 -32.73 8.76
C PRO A 133 -9.70 -33.93 8.28
N ALA A 134 -10.55 -33.76 7.26
CA ALA A 134 -11.35 -34.86 6.71
C ALA A 134 -10.48 -35.94 6.05
N VAL A 135 -9.52 -35.55 5.21
CA VAL A 135 -8.57 -36.46 4.57
C VAL A 135 -7.68 -37.13 5.62
N LEU A 136 -7.17 -36.36 6.60
CA LEU A 136 -6.33 -36.92 7.64
C LEU A 136 -7.11 -37.93 8.50
N ARG A 137 -8.36 -37.62 8.89
CA ARG A 137 -9.24 -38.56 9.60
C ARG A 137 -9.58 -39.82 8.79
N MET A 138 -9.81 -39.69 7.48
CA MET A 138 -10.04 -40.83 6.60
C MET A 138 -8.83 -41.76 6.56
N LEU A 139 -7.62 -41.19 6.52
CA LEU A 139 -6.36 -41.95 6.48
C LEU A 139 -5.96 -42.54 7.85
N THR A 140 -6.20 -41.83 8.95
CA THR A 140 -5.81 -42.27 10.30
C THR A 140 -6.89 -43.05 11.04
N GLY A 141 -8.12 -43.07 10.53
CA GLY A 141 -9.26 -43.78 11.15
C GLY A 141 -9.07 -45.29 11.26
N SER A 142 -8.19 -45.88 10.44
CA SER A 142 -7.82 -47.30 10.47
C SER A 142 -6.71 -47.64 11.49
N TRP A 143 -5.98 -46.65 12.02
CA TRP A 143 -4.79 -46.89 12.87
C TRP A 143 -4.99 -46.61 14.37
N GLY A 144 -6.19 -46.20 14.81
CA GLY A 144 -6.51 -46.06 16.24
C GLY A 144 -5.71 -44.98 16.98
N LEU A 145 -5.17 -43.99 16.27
CA LEU A 145 -4.38 -42.92 16.86
C LEU A 145 -5.24 -41.99 17.75
N PRO A 146 -4.67 -41.42 18.83
CA PRO A 146 -5.36 -40.43 19.65
C PRO A 146 -5.80 -39.23 18.82
N SER A 147 -7.06 -38.83 18.95
CA SER A 147 -7.68 -37.75 18.14
C SER A 147 -6.93 -36.41 18.25
N ALA A 148 -6.32 -36.12 19.40
CA ALA A 148 -5.55 -34.90 19.61
C ALA A 148 -4.26 -34.82 18.74
N LEU A 149 -3.57 -35.94 18.54
CA LEU A 149 -2.36 -36.02 17.72
C LEU A 149 -2.68 -35.83 16.22
N VAL A 150 -3.79 -36.41 15.78
CA VAL A 150 -4.31 -36.24 14.41
C VAL A 150 -4.70 -34.77 14.20
N GLN A 151 -5.34 -34.14 15.17
CA GLN A 151 -5.77 -32.74 15.06
C GLN A 151 -4.59 -31.76 15.04
N LEU A 152 -3.59 -31.95 15.90
CA LEU A 152 -2.35 -31.16 15.87
C LEU A 152 -1.62 -31.29 14.53
N SER A 153 -1.49 -32.53 14.02
CA SER A 153 -0.85 -32.80 12.73
C SER A 153 -1.63 -32.18 11.57
N ALA A 154 -2.97 -32.23 11.61
CA ALA A 154 -3.82 -31.61 10.61
C ALA A 154 -3.66 -30.08 10.60
N SER A 155 -3.64 -29.44 11.76
CA SER A 155 -3.44 -27.99 11.87
C SER A 155 -2.05 -27.58 11.37
N ALA A 156 -0.99 -28.30 11.77
CA ALA A 156 0.38 -28.02 11.32
C ALA A 156 0.51 -28.20 9.79
N LEU A 157 -0.05 -29.29 9.24
CA LEU A 157 -0.03 -29.55 7.81
C LEU A 157 -0.85 -28.51 7.03
N THR A 158 -1.98 -28.06 7.58
CA THR A 158 -2.81 -26.99 7.00
C THR A 158 -2.03 -25.69 6.86
N VAL A 159 -1.37 -25.26 7.93
CA VAL A 159 -0.56 -24.02 7.92
C VAL A 159 0.61 -24.16 6.95
N TRP A 160 1.29 -25.31 6.95
CA TRP A 160 2.39 -25.58 6.02
C TRP A 160 1.94 -25.53 4.56
N LEU A 161 0.80 -26.15 4.22
CA LEU A 161 0.22 -26.11 2.89
C LEU A 161 -0.18 -24.69 2.49
N MET A 162 -0.71 -23.90 3.44
CA MET A 162 -1.10 -22.52 3.19
C MET A 162 0.11 -21.63 2.83
N VAL A 163 1.21 -21.77 3.57
CA VAL A 163 2.42 -20.99 3.37
C VAL A 163 3.17 -21.41 2.10
N TYR A 164 3.30 -22.72 1.85
CA TYR A 164 4.18 -23.21 0.77
C TYR A 164 3.48 -23.56 -0.54
N VAL A 165 2.19 -23.90 -0.51
CA VAL A 165 1.46 -24.34 -1.72
C VAL A 165 0.49 -23.27 -2.20
N ILE A 166 -0.28 -22.68 -1.27
CA ILE A 166 -1.30 -21.69 -1.60
C ILE A 166 -0.66 -20.35 -1.95
N MET A 167 0.17 -19.77 -1.08
CA MET A 167 0.80 -18.47 -1.36
C MET A 167 1.40 -18.34 -2.78
N PRO A 168 2.23 -19.29 -3.28
CA PRO A 168 2.81 -19.17 -4.62
C PRO A 168 1.83 -19.44 -5.78
N ARG A 169 0.77 -20.26 -5.58
CA ARG A 169 -0.18 -20.62 -6.66
C ARG A 169 -1.42 -19.72 -6.71
N TYR A 170 -1.98 -19.37 -5.55
CA TYR A 170 -3.15 -18.49 -5.45
C TYR A 170 -2.82 -17.06 -5.84
N VAL A 171 -1.66 -16.51 -5.43
CA VAL A 171 -1.28 -15.14 -5.81
C VAL A 171 -1.15 -15.03 -7.33
N LYS A 172 -0.60 -16.06 -8.02
CA LYS A 172 -0.50 -16.10 -9.49
C LYS A 172 -1.86 -16.24 -10.19
N ALA A 173 -2.75 -17.10 -9.69
CA ALA A 173 -4.05 -17.33 -10.31
C ALA A 173 -5.02 -16.16 -10.09
N VAL A 174 -4.91 -15.48 -8.94
CA VAL A 174 -5.81 -14.39 -8.56
C VAL A 174 -5.29 -13.05 -9.05
N SER A 175 -3.98 -12.86 -9.23
CA SER A 175 -3.45 -11.64 -9.84
C SER A 175 -3.99 -11.44 -11.25
N SER A 176 -4.13 -12.51 -12.06
CA SER A 176 -4.68 -12.40 -13.42
C SER A 176 -6.17 -12.04 -13.44
N TRP A 177 -6.95 -12.49 -12.45
CA TRP A 177 -8.37 -12.16 -12.29
C TRP A 177 -8.61 -10.79 -11.63
N LEU A 178 -7.64 -10.26 -10.90
CA LEU A 178 -7.69 -8.90 -10.33
C LEU A 178 -7.30 -7.82 -11.35
N THR A 179 -6.46 -8.16 -12.33
CA THR A 179 -6.03 -7.26 -13.41
C THR A 179 -6.92 -7.28 -14.65
N ARG A 180 -7.87 -8.22 -14.74
CA ARG A 180 -8.94 -8.26 -15.75
C ARG A 180 -10.20 -7.59 -15.21
#